data_AF-A0A376U354-F1
#
_entry.id   AF-A0A376U354-F1
#
_cell.length_a   1.000
_cell.length_b   1.000
_cell.length_c   1.000
_cell.angle_alpha   90.00
_cell.angle_beta   90.00
_cell.angle_gamma   90.00
#
_symmetry.space_group_name_H-M   'P 1'
#
loop_
_entity.id
_entity.type
_entity.pdbx_description
1 polymer ?
#
loop_
_entity_poly.entity_id
_entity_poly.type
_entity_poly.pdbx_seq_one_letter_code
_entity_poly.pdbx_strand_id
1 'polypeptide(L)'
;MLGRHQPPSEGEILLDAQPLESWSSKAFARKVAYLPQQLPPAEGMTVRELVAIGRYPWHGALGRFGAADREKVEEAISLVGLKPLAHRLVR
;
A
#
# COMPACT_ATOMS: atom_id res chain seq x y z
N MET A 1 15.76 -5.06 0.45
CA MET A 1 16.36 -4.44 -0.76
C MET A 1 15.30 -3.83 -1.67
N LEU A 2 14.51 -4.60 -2.43
CA LEU A 2 13.51 -4.05 -3.36
C LEU A 2 12.42 -3.19 -2.69
N GLY A 3 11.89 -3.60 -1.54
CA GLY A 3 10.90 -2.82 -0.76
C GLY A 3 11.50 -1.66 0.06
N ARG A 4 12.78 -1.32 -0.12
CA ARG A 4 13.53 -0.29 0.65
C ARG A 4 13.63 -0.53 2.18
N HIS A 5 13.33 -1.73 2.68
CA HIS A 5 13.51 -2.08 4.10
C HIS A 5 14.95 -2.39 4.52
N GLN A 6 15.84 -2.65 3.56
CA GLN A 6 17.26 -2.95 3.77
C GLN A 6 18.06 -2.43 2.57
N PRO A 7 19.24 -1.81 2.77
CA PRO A 7 20.10 -1.38 1.67
C PRO A 7 20.60 -2.57 0.84
N PRO A 8 20.98 -2.37 -0.43
CA PRO A 8 21.69 -3.40 -1.19
C PRO A 8 23.00 -3.78 -0.50
N SER A 9 23.36 -5.08 -0.53
CA SER A 9 24.68 -5.50 -0.06
C SER A 9 25.77 -4.98 -0.99
N GLU A 10 25.52 -5.05 -2.30
CA GLU A 10 26.38 -4.52 -3.37
C GLU A 10 25.51 -4.15 -4.59
N GLY A 11 26.05 -3.30 -5.47
CA GLY A 11 25.39 -2.89 -6.71
C GLY A 11 24.30 -1.81 -6.55
N GLU A 12 23.57 -1.56 -7.63
CA GLU A 12 22.46 -0.61 -7.67
C GLU A 12 21.14 -1.30 -8.01
N ILE A 13 20.03 -0.72 -7.55
CA ILE A 13 18.68 -1.19 -7.85
C ILE A 13 18.00 -0.11 -8.68
N LEU A 14 17.50 -0.48 -9.85
CA LEU A 14 16.75 0.40 -10.73
C LEU A 14 15.26 0.03 -10.71
N LEU A 15 14.39 1.04 -10.63
CA LEU A 15 12.94 0.92 -10.86
C LEU A 15 12.59 1.84 -12.03
N ASP A 16 11.95 1.28 -13.07
CA ASP A 16 11.66 1.99 -14.32
C ASP A 16 12.91 2.71 -14.89
N ALA A 17 14.06 2.01 -14.90
CA ALA A 17 15.37 2.53 -15.33
C ALA A 17 15.93 3.74 -14.54
N GLN A 18 15.37 4.03 -13.37
CA GLN A 18 15.86 5.08 -12.46
C GLN A 18 16.37 4.48 -11.15
N PRO A 19 17.49 4.97 -10.58
CA PRO A 19 17.98 4.50 -9.29
C PRO A 19 16.91 4.58 -8.20
N LEU A 20 16.74 3.51 -7.41
CA LEU A 20 15.72 3.42 -6.37
C LEU A 20 15.79 4.58 -5.37
N GLU A 21 17.00 5.08 -5.12
CA GLU A 21 17.30 6.20 -4.22
C GLU A 21 16.75 7.54 -4.71
N SER A 22 16.63 7.75 -6.02
CA SER A 22 16.11 9.00 -6.59
C SER A 22 14.58 9.12 -6.46
N TRP A 23 13.88 8.05 -6.08
CA TRP A 23 12.44 8.07 -5.89
C TRP A 23 12.07 8.67 -4.55
N SER A 24 11.17 9.67 -4.55
CA SER A 24 10.49 10.08 -3.32
C SER A 24 9.67 8.93 -2.74
N SER A 25 9.53 8.86 -1.41
CA SER A 25 8.78 7.80 -0.73
C SER A 25 7.35 7.64 -1.27
N LYS A 26 6.71 8.77 -1.60
CA LYS A 26 5.35 8.80 -2.14
C LYS A 26 5.26 8.26 -3.57
N ALA A 27 6.20 8.63 -4.45
CA ALA A 27 6.23 8.14 -5.82
C ALA A 27 6.55 6.64 -5.85
N PHE A 28 7.50 6.20 -5.02
CA PHE A 28 7.86 4.80 -4.87
C PHE A 28 6.68 3.94 -4.40
N ALA A 29 5.97 4.36 -3.35
CA ALA A 29 4.84 3.62 -2.79
C ALA A 29 3.61 3.53 -3.73
N ARG A 30 3.57 4.32 -4.81
CA ARG A 30 2.56 4.17 -5.89
C ARG A 30 2.92 3.10 -6.91
N LYS A 31 4.19 2.69 -6.96
CA LYS A 31 4.75 1.75 -7.93
C LYS A 31 5.01 0.38 -7.33
N VAL A 32 5.42 0.33 -6.07
CA VAL A 32 5.81 -0.91 -5.38
C VAL A 32 4.98 -1.07 -4.11
N ALA A 33 4.37 -2.24 -3.97
CA ALA A 33 3.76 -2.72 -2.74
C ALA A 33 4.56 -3.91 -2.20
N TYR A 34 4.61 -4.04 -0.87
CA TYR A 34 5.31 -5.12 -0.19
C TYR A 34 4.39 -5.77 0.85
N LEU A 35 4.27 -7.09 0.80
CA LEU A 35 3.57 -7.89 1.79
C LEU A 35 4.63 -8.62 2.64
N PRO A 36 4.88 -8.20 3.89
CA PRO A 36 5.81 -8.89 4.75
C PRO A 36 5.30 -10.28 5.12
N GLN A 37 6.23 -11.19 5.42
CA GLN A 37 5.88 -12.51 5.95
C GLN A 37 5.21 -12.44 7.32
N GLN A 38 5.70 -11.54 8.19
CA GLN A 38 5.06 -11.19 9.45
C GLN A 38 4.25 -9.91 9.25
N LEU A 39 2.92 -10.04 9.35
CA LEU A 39 2.04 -8.89 9.19
C LEU A 39 2.09 -8.00 10.44
N PRO A 40 2.14 -6.67 10.27
CA PRO A 40 1.97 -5.76 11.39
C PRO A 40 0.56 -5.92 11.99
N PRO A 41 0.39 -5.62 13.29
CA PRO A 41 -0.91 -5.67 13.92
C PRO A 41 -1.88 -4.70 13.23
N ALA A 42 -3.07 -5.18 12.92
CA ALA A 42 -4.18 -4.42 12.32
C ALA A 42 -5.46 -4.53 13.18
N GLU A 43 -5.29 -4.88 14.46
CA GLU A 43 -6.37 -5.03 15.42
C GLU A 43 -7.18 -3.74 15.52
N GLY A 44 -8.51 -3.90 15.62
CA GLY A 44 -9.43 -2.77 15.72
C GLY A 44 -9.82 -2.13 14.37
N MET A 45 -9.21 -2.55 13.25
CA MET A 45 -9.64 -2.14 11.91
C MET A 45 -10.55 -3.18 11.28
N THR A 46 -11.54 -2.73 10.52
CA THR A 46 -12.26 -3.57 9.56
C THR A 46 -11.37 -3.92 8.37
N VAL A 47 -11.68 -4.99 7.65
CA VAL A 47 -11.01 -5.33 6.38
C VAL A 47 -11.01 -4.12 5.43
N ARG A 48 -12.14 -3.39 5.34
CA ARG A 48 -12.25 -2.18 4.51
C ARG A 48 -11.28 -1.08 4.92
N GLU A 49 -11.16 -0.80 6.21
CA GLU A 49 -10.24 0.21 6.72
C GLU A 49 -8.78 -0.19 6.50
N LEU A 50 -8.45 -1.48 6.69
CA LEU A 50 -7.12 -1.98 6.39
C LEU A 50 -6.77 -1.82 4.91
N VAL A 51 -7.70 -2.12 3.99
CA VAL A 51 -7.48 -1.90 2.55
C VAL A 51 -7.35 -0.41 2.22
N ALA A 52 -8.10 0.46 2.91
CA ALA A 52 -8.04 1.91 2.72
C ALA A 52 -6.66 2.51 3.06
N ILE A 53 -5.88 1.91 3.96
CA ILE A 53 -4.48 2.30 4.23
C ILE A 53 -3.64 2.28 2.95
N GLY A 54 -3.89 1.35 2.03
CA GLY A 54 -3.21 1.27 0.74
C GLY A 54 -3.38 2.52 -0.13
N ARG A 55 -4.34 3.40 0.19
CA ARG A 55 -4.58 4.66 -0.52
C ARG A 55 -3.72 5.83 -0.05
N TYR A 56 -2.99 5.72 1.06
CA TYR A 56 -2.19 6.82 1.60
C TYR A 56 -1.21 7.48 0.59
N PRO A 57 -0.50 6.75 -0.29
CA PRO A 57 0.37 7.37 -1.28
C PRO A 57 -0.37 8.27 -2.29
N TRP A 58 -1.68 8.12 -2.44
CA TRP A 58 -2.51 8.86 -3.39
C TRP A 58 -3.00 10.19 -2.82
N HIS A 59 -3.01 10.34 -1.49
CA HIS A 59 -3.40 11.59 -0.83
C HIS A 59 -2.33 12.68 -1.02
N GLY A 60 -2.74 13.89 -1.45
CA GLY A 60 -1.91 15.10 -1.45
C GLY A 60 -1.56 15.60 -0.03
N ALA A 61 -0.73 16.64 0.10
CA ALA A 61 -0.44 17.26 1.40
C ALA A 61 -1.70 17.77 2.14
N LEU A 62 -2.77 18.05 1.38
CA LEU A 62 -4.12 18.39 1.85
C LEU A 62 -5.18 17.39 1.34
N GLY A 63 -4.74 16.27 0.77
CA GLY A 63 -5.62 15.31 0.12
C GLY A 63 -6.44 14.56 1.15
N ARG A 64 -7.77 14.72 1.08
CA ARG A 64 -8.72 13.92 1.86
C ARG A 64 -9.07 12.65 1.10
N PHE A 65 -9.38 11.61 1.86
CA PHE A 65 -9.92 10.36 1.33
C PHE A 65 -11.23 10.64 0.57
N GLY A 66 -11.22 10.39 -0.75
CA GLY A 66 -12.26 10.84 -1.66
C GLY A 66 -13.14 9.73 -2.22
N ALA A 67 -13.99 10.09 -3.18
CA ALA A 67 -14.81 9.14 -3.93
C ALA A 67 -13.94 8.14 -4.72
N ALA A 68 -12.91 8.62 -5.41
CA ALA A 68 -11.98 7.75 -6.15
C ALA A 68 -11.25 6.75 -5.23
N ASP A 69 -10.91 7.15 -3.99
CA ASP A 69 -10.29 6.22 -3.04
C ASP A 69 -11.28 5.17 -2.55
N ARG A 70 -12.54 5.54 -2.29
CA ARG A 70 -13.62 4.59 -1.98
C ARG A 70 -13.80 3.57 -3.11
N GLU A 71 -13.88 4.04 -4.36
CA GLU A 71 -14.02 3.17 -5.53
C GLU A 71 -12.85 2.18 -5.64
N LYS A 72 -11.61 2.65 -5.47
CA LYS A 72 -10.42 1.80 -5.54
C LYS A 72 -10.35 0.79 -4.38
N VAL A 73 -10.85 1.14 -3.20
CA VAL A 73 -10.96 0.21 -2.07
C VAL A 73 -12.00 -0.87 -2.35
N GLU A 74 -13.18 -0.51 -2.86
CA GLU A 74 -14.21 -1.50 -3.23
C GLU A 74 -13.72 -2.43 -4.34
N GLU A 75 -13.05 -1.88 -5.36
CA GLU A 75 -12.45 -2.65 -6.45
C GLU A 75 -11.46 -3.68 -5.91
N ALA A 76 -10.51 -3.25 -5.06
CA ALA A 76 -9.52 -4.15 -4.46
C ALA A 76 -10.18 -5.27 -3.63
N ILE A 77 -11.14 -4.94 -2.76
CA ILE A 77 -11.88 -5.92 -1.95
C ILE A 77 -12.62 -6.92 -2.84
N SER A 78 -13.18 -6.45 -3.95
CA SER A 78 -13.90 -7.28 -4.93
C SER A 78 -12.96 -8.26 -5.61
N LEU A 79 -11.81 -7.79 -6.08
CA LEU A 79 -10.83 -8.58 -6.84
C LEU A 79 -10.29 -9.77 -6.03
N VAL A 80 -10.17 -9.62 -4.71
CA VAL A 80 -9.71 -10.69 -3.82
C VAL A 80 -10.85 -11.46 -3.12
N GLY A 81 -12.11 -11.23 -3.53
CA GLY A 81 -13.25 -11.99 -3.02
C GLY A 81 -13.64 -11.71 -1.57
N LEU A 82 -13.24 -10.56 -1.01
CA LEU A 82 -13.44 -10.25 0.41
C LEU A 82 -14.71 -9.43 0.71
N LYS A 83 -15.59 -9.19 -0.28
CA LYS A 83 -16.82 -8.41 -0.09
C LYS A 83 -17.63 -8.79 1.16
N PRO A 84 -17.91 -10.08 1.44
CA PRO A 84 -18.69 -10.47 2.63
C PRO A 84 -17.98 -10.15 3.95
N LEU A 85 -16.66 -9.95 3.91
CA LEU A 85 -15.82 -9.70 5.07
C LEU A 85 -15.46 -8.22 5.25
N ALA A 86 -15.89 -7.33 4.34
CA ALA A 86 -15.46 -5.93 4.30
C ALA A 86 -15.67 -5.18 5.64
N HIS A 87 -16.72 -5.52 6.39
CA HIS A 87 -17.06 -4.90 7.68
C HIS A 87 -16.61 -5.71 8.89
N ARG A 88 -15.96 -6.86 8.68
CA ARG A 88 -15.45 -7.68 9.77
C ARG A 88 -14.14 -7.08 10.29
N LEU A 89 -13.98 -7.05 11.61
CA LEU A 89 -12.71 -6.71 12.25
C LEU A 89 -11.63 -7.73 11.88
N VAL A 90 -10.45 -7.22 11.55
CA VAL A 90 -9.23 -8.00 11.43
C VAL A 90 -8.83 -8.47 12.83
N ARG A 91 -8.56 -9.77 12.95
CA ARG A 91 -8.21 -10.47 14.19
C ARG A 91 -6.98 -11.31 13.95
#